data_AF-A0A950EFL2-F1
#
_entry.id   AF-A0A950EFL2-F1
#
_cell.length_a   1.000
_cell.length_b   1.000
_cell.length_c   1.000
_cell.angle_alpha   90.00
_cell.angle_beta   90.00
_cell.angle_gamma   90.00
#
_symmetry.space_group_name_H-M   'P 1'
#
loop_
_entity.id
_entity.type
_entity.pdbx_description
1 polymer ?
#
loop_
_entity_poly.entity_id
_entity_poly.type
_entity_poly.pdbx_seq_one_letter_code
_entity_poly.pdbx_strand_id
1 'polypeptide(L)'
;DDVVLRNETAAQEQALVGSAIYAWKGVCRAGAPMAECDNAWSIYAGDPATPPAQNLGLIPSRVKFLARAYPMATAGTLTSFSYDPDRQTFTMTAAALRPARGGQADQETVVFIPSTVHGAVTVTGSAVLDRVVSEPDGTRRAEVAPTGEGVYGVAIG
;
A
#
# COMPACT_ATOMS: atom_id res chain seq x y z
N ASP A 1 -11.17 3.41 13.97
CA ASP A 1 -10.28 2.94 12.89
C ASP A 1 -10.72 1.64 12.27
N ASP A 2 -10.79 0.51 13.01
CA ASP A 2 -11.04 -0.81 12.40
C ASP A 2 -12.27 -0.84 11.48
N VAL A 3 -13.43 -0.35 11.93
CA VAL A 3 -14.64 -0.31 11.10
C VAL A 3 -14.49 0.63 9.89
N VAL A 4 -14.04 1.87 10.12
CA VAL A 4 -14.02 2.91 9.08
C VAL A 4 -12.93 2.64 8.04
N LEU A 5 -11.68 2.45 8.48
CA LEU A 5 -10.55 2.26 7.58
C LEU A 5 -10.66 0.93 6.83
N ARG A 6 -11.09 -0.16 7.48
CA ARG A 6 -11.30 -1.44 6.79
C ARG A 6 -12.32 -1.30 5.66
N ASN A 7 -13.48 -0.71 5.95
CA ASN A 7 -14.54 -0.52 4.96
C ASN A 7 -14.09 0.40 3.81
N GLU A 8 -13.41 1.50 4.14
CA GLU A 8 -12.89 2.44 3.16
C GLU A 8 -11.82 1.79 2.26
N THR A 9 -10.85 1.07 2.85
CA THR A 9 -9.82 0.37 2.08
C THR A 9 -10.40 -0.73 1.21
N ALA A 10 -11.42 -1.45 1.68
CA ALA A 10 -12.11 -2.47 0.89
C ALA A 10 -12.90 -1.86 -0.27
N ALA A 11 -13.55 -0.71 -0.07
CA ALA A 11 -14.25 0.01 -1.14
C ALA A 11 -13.27 0.49 -2.22
N GLN A 12 -12.09 0.97 -1.83
CA GLN A 12 -11.02 1.37 -2.76
C GLN A 12 -10.49 0.18 -3.58
N GLU A 13 -10.27 -0.97 -2.93
CA GLU A 13 -9.90 -2.23 -3.60
C GLU A 13 -10.96 -2.67 -4.60
N GLN A 14 -12.24 -2.66 -4.20
CA GLN A 14 -13.35 -3.06 -5.07
C GLN A 14 -13.50 -2.13 -6.28
N ALA A 15 -13.30 -0.83 -6.10
CA ALA A 15 -13.40 0.17 -7.16
C ALA A 15 -12.12 0.30 -8.00
N LEU A 16 -11.02 -0.34 -7.58
CA LEU A 16 -9.69 -0.20 -8.18
C LEU A 16 -9.22 1.26 -8.26
N VAL A 17 -9.47 2.03 -7.20
CA VAL A 17 -9.12 3.46 -7.13
C VAL A 17 -8.07 3.74 -6.07
N GLY A 18 -7.22 4.73 -6.35
CA GLY A 18 -6.34 5.32 -5.35
C GLY A 18 -7.10 6.29 -4.43
N SER A 19 -6.47 6.63 -3.32
CA SER A 19 -6.98 7.63 -2.38
C SER A 19 -5.86 8.45 -1.77
N ALA A 20 -6.23 9.57 -1.13
CA ALA A 20 -5.35 10.37 -0.31
C ALA A 20 -6.04 10.60 1.04
N ILE A 21 -5.32 10.32 2.13
CA ILE A 21 -5.88 10.56 3.47
C ILE A 21 -5.73 12.03 3.86
N TYR A 22 -6.81 12.58 4.40
CA TYR A 22 -6.79 13.86 5.08
C TYR A 22 -7.14 13.65 6.56
N ALA A 23 -6.34 14.13 7.51
CA ALA A 23 -5.11 14.93 7.34
C ALA A 23 -3.83 14.06 7.42
N TRP A 24 -2.71 14.53 6.88
CA TRP A 24 -1.43 13.88 7.16
C TRP A 24 -1.00 14.08 8.61
N LYS A 25 -1.16 15.31 9.13
CA LYS A 25 -0.80 15.69 10.49
C LYS A 25 -2.01 16.23 11.24
N GLY A 26 -2.17 15.83 12.49
CA GLY A 26 -3.18 16.40 13.37
C GLY A 26 -2.85 17.87 13.63
N VAL A 27 -3.81 18.75 13.35
CA VAL A 27 -3.71 20.16 13.68
C VAL A 27 -4.55 20.41 14.93
N CYS A 28 -3.89 20.77 16.02
CA CYS A 28 -4.54 21.34 17.20
C CYS A 28 -3.83 22.63 17.59
N ARG A 29 -4.53 23.53 18.25
CA ARG A 29 -3.93 24.81 18.69
C ARG A 29 -2.86 24.53 19.75
N ALA A 30 -1.77 25.28 19.73
CA ALA A 30 -0.78 25.24 20.81
C ALA A 30 -1.47 25.52 22.17
N GLY A 31 -1.21 24.68 23.16
CA GLY A 31 -1.84 24.74 24.48
C GLY A 31 -3.29 24.26 24.52
N ALA A 32 -3.82 23.63 23.46
CA ALA A 32 -5.12 22.99 23.49
C ALA A 32 -5.13 21.75 24.42
N PRO A 33 -6.29 21.37 24.99
CA PRO A 33 -6.42 20.08 25.66
C PRO A 33 -6.16 18.92 24.70
N MET A 34 -5.57 17.82 25.18
CA MET A 34 -5.29 16.63 24.36
C MET A 34 -6.52 16.08 23.62
N ALA A 35 -7.71 16.21 24.24
CA ALA A 35 -8.98 15.81 23.63
C ALA A 35 -9.29 16.53 22.29
N GLU A 36 -8.75 17.73 22.05
CA GLU A 36 -8.84 18.43 20.76
C GLU A 36 -7.93 17.78 19.71
N CYS A 37 -6.75 17.31 20.13
CA CYS A 37 -5.78 16.63 19.26
C CYS A 37 -6.17 15.16 18.98
N ASP A 38 -6.86 14.50 19.91
CA ASP A 38 -7.26 13.08 19.81
C ASP A 38 -8.38 12.82 18.79
N ASN A 39 -9.20 13.84 18.48
CA ASN A 39 -10.32 13.73 17.54
C ASN A 39 -9.92 13.96 16.07
N ALA A 40 -8.66 14.26 15.79
CA ALA A 40 -8.20 14.49 14.42
C ALA A 40 -8.02 13.17 13.66
N TRP A 41 -8.66 13.02 12.50
CA TRP A 41 -8.42 11.94 11.51
C TRP A 41 -7.09 12.14 10.78
N SER A 42 -5.98 12.23 11.51
CA SER A 42 -4.64 12.46 10.95
C SER A 42 -3.88 11.16 10.63
N ILE A 43 -2.60 11.18 10.23
CA ILE A 43 -1.71 10.00 10.33
C ILE A 43 -0.81 10.10 11.56
N TYR A 44 -0.26 11.30 11.78
CA TYR A 44 0.48 11.64 12.99
C TYR A 44 -0.42 12.23 14.04
N ALA A 45 -0.26 11.80 15.30
CA ALA A 45 -0.86 12.46 16.43
C ALA A 45 -0.34 13.90 16.56
N GLY A 46 -1.24 14.83 16.85
CA GLY A 46 -0.90 16.23 17.10
C GLY A 46 -0.33 16.39 18.50
N ASP A 47 0.72 17.20 18.66
CA ASP A 47 1.23 17.59 19.97
C ASP A 47 0.69 18.98 20.34
N PRO A 48 -0.10 19.13 21.40
CA PRO A 48 -0.51 20.46 21.86
C PRO A 48 0.66 21.24 22.51
N ALA A 49 1.75 20.58 22.90
CA ALA A 49 2.90 21.16 23.60
C ALA A 49 4.11 21.47 22.70
N THR A 50 4.14 21.01 21.44
CA THR A 50 5.24 21.31 20.51
C THR A 50 4.78 22.07 19.26
N PRO A 51 5.63 22.90 18.65
CA PRO A 51 5.31 23.60 17.41
C PRO A 51 4.92 22.61 16.29
N PRO A 52 4.15 23.04 15.27
CA PRO A 52 3.65 22.19 14.17
C PRO A 52 4.71 21.43 13.37
N ALA A 53 5.99 21.61 13.65
CA ALA A 53 7.09 20.86 13.03
C ALA A 53 7.42 19.53 13.75
N GLN A 54 7.01 19.32 15.00
CA GLN A 54 7.32 18.10 15.77
C GLN A 54 6.05 17.23 15.89
N ASN A 55 6.16 15.94 15.56
CA ASN A 55 5.07 14.96 15.60
C ASN A 55 5.21 14.10 16.86
N LEU A 56 4.11 13.79 17.57
CA LEU A 56 4.15 12.82 18.69
C LEU A 56 4.43 11.39 18.24
N GLY A 57 4.14 11.08 16.97
CA GLY A 57 4.33 9.76 16.38
C GLY A 57 3.18 9.36 15.45
N LEU A 58 3.35 8.23 14.76
CA LEU A 58 2.32 7.61 13.94
C LEU A 58 1.26 6.97 14.82
N ILE A 59 -0.02 7.05 14.44
CA ILE A 59 -1.07 6.31 15.13
C ILE A 59 -1.08 4.85 14.65
N PRO A 60 -0.79 3.85 15.52
CA PRO A 60 -0.54 2.48 15.07
C PRO A 60 -1.70 1.83 14.32
N SER A 61 -2.94 2.08 14.75
CA SER A 61 -4.13 1.58 14.05
C SER A 61 -4.22 2.09 12.62
N ARG A 62 -3.78 3.32 12.35
CA ARG A 62 -3.78 3.90 10.99
C ARG A 62 -2.70 3.30 10.13
N VAL A 63 -1.51 3.08 10.70
CA VAL A 63 -0.41 2.37 10.02
C VAL A 63 -0.85 0.98 9.60
N LYS A 64 -1.50 0.22 10.49
CA LYS A 64 -2.04 -1.12 10.20
C LYS A 64 -2.90 -1.16 8.93
N PHE A 65 -3.78 -0.19 8.75
CA PHE A 65 -4.71 -0.16 7.62
C PHE A 65 -4.20 0.56 6.39
N LEU A 66 -3.22 1.45 6.50
CA LEU A 66 -2.81 2.34 5.40
C LEU A 66 -1.41 2.04 4.85
N ALA A 67 -0.53 1.40 5.63
CA ALA A 67 0.72 0.84 5.14
C ALA A 67 0.45 -0.52 4.50
N ARG A 68 -0.02 -0.52 3.25
CA ARG A 68 -0.51 -1.70 2.53
C ARG A 68 0.42 -2.06 1.39
N ALA A 69 0.44 -3.34 1.01
CA ALA A 69 0.93 -3.72 -0.30
C ALA A 69 -0.14 -3.40 -1.36
N TYR A 70 0.27 -2.86 -2.51
CA TYR A 70 -0.64 -2.47 -3.59
C TYR A 70 0.07 -2.41 -4.95
N PRO A 71 -0.64 -2.60 -6.07
CA PRO A 71 -0.07 -2.37 -7.40
C PRO A 71 0.16 -0.88 -7.63
N MET A 72 1.42 -0.47 -7.79
CA MET A 72 1.78 0.89 -8.20
C MET A 72 1.57 1.11 -9.69
N ALA A 73 1.89 0.09 -10.49
CA ALA A 73 1.70 0.05 -11.93
C ALA A 73 1.34 -1.38 -12.35
N THR A 74 0.57 -1.53 -13.41
CA THR A 74 0.17 -2.85 -13.93
C THR A 74 0.44 -2.91 -15.43
N ALA A 75 1.23 -3.89 -15.84
CA ALA A 75 1.43 -4.25 -17.23
C ALA A 75 0.15 -4.93 -17.75
N GLY A 76 -0.73 -4.14 -18.37
CA GLY A 76 -2.04 -4.56 -18.85
C GLY A 76 -3.18 -4.03 -18.00
N THR A 77 -4.23 -4.84 -17.82
CA THR A 77 -5.44 -4.44 -17.10
C THR A 77 -5.48 -5.11 -15.73
N LEU A 78 -5.47 -4.32 -14.67
CA LEU A 78 -5.73 -4.80 -13.31
C LEU A 78 -7.20 -5.25 -13.21
N THR A 79 -7.44 -6.48 -12.77
CA THR A 79 -8.81 -7.03 -12.65
C THR A 79 -9.26 -7.10 -11.19
N SER A 80 -8.34 -7.39 -10.27
CA SER A 80 -8.61 -7.37 -8.83
C SER A 80 -7.31 -7.25 -8.04
N PHE A 81 -7.40 -6.70 -6.83
CA PHE A 81 -6.39 -6.88 -5.79
C PHE A 81 -7.04 -6.81 -4.42
N SER A 82 -6.39 -7.40 -3.42
CA SER A 82 -6.79 -7.26 -2.03
C SER A 82 -5.59 -7.36 -1.10
N TYR A 83 -5.65 -6.61 0.00
CA TYR A 83 -4.68 -6.65 1.08
C TYR A 83 -5.39 -6.94 2.41
N ASP A 84 -4.93 -7.97 3.12
CA ASP A 84 -5.40 -8.29 4.47
C ASP A 84 -4.49 -7.60 5.50
N PRO A 85 -4.95 -6.56 6.22
CA PRO A 85 -4.14 -5.85 7.21
C PRO A 85 -3.91 -6.64 8.50
N ASP A 86 -4.70 -7.69 8.76
CA ASP A 86 -4.55 -8.55 9.94
C ASP A 86 -3.51 -9.65 9.68
N ARG A 87 -3.49 -10.18 8.46
CA ARG A 87 -2.53 -11.22 8.03
C ARG A 87 -1.30 -10.67 7.32
N GLN A 88 -1.33 -9.40 6.93
CA GLN A 88 -0.29 -8.72 6.14
C GLN A 88 -0.03 -9.44 4.82
N THR A 89 -1.08 -9.97 4.19
CA THR A 89 -0.99 -10.68 2.91
C THR A 89 -1.61 -9.88 1.78
N PHE A 90 -1.11 -10.10 0.57
CA PHE A 90 -1.57 -9.43 -0.64
C PHE A 90 -1.82 -10.43 -1.74
N THR A 91 -2.85 -10.18 -2.53
CA THR A 91 -3.10 -10.87 -3.80
C THR A 91 -3.56 -9.87 -4.86
N MET A 92 -3.17 -10.10 -6.11
CA MET A 92 -3.71 -9.40 -7.28
C MET A 92 -3.86 -10.34 -8.46
N THR A 93 -4.77 -9.99 -9.35
CA THR A 93 -4.95 -10.61 -10.67
C THR A 93 -4.99 -9.51 -11.72
N ALA A 94 -4.34 -9.75 -12.85
CA ALA A 94 -4.32 -8.83 -13.98
C ALA A 94 -4.25 -9.61 -15.30
N ALA A 95 -4.59 -8.93 -16.40
CA ALA A 95 -4.51 -9.47 -17.74
C ALA A 95 -3.49 -8.69 -18.56
N ALA A 96 -2.43 -9.38 -19.00
CA ALA A 96 -1.42 -8.82 -19.89
C ALA A 96 -1.90 -8.84 -21.35
N LEU A 97 -1.60 -7.77 -22.09
CA LEU A 97 -1.89 -7.66 -23.52
C LEU A 97 -0.67 -7.99 -24.40
N ARG A 98 0.53 -7.99 -23.82
CA ARG A 98 1.80 -8.23 -24.51
C ARG A 98 2.88 -8.61 -23.48
N PRO A 99 3.95 -9.30 -23.90
CA PRO A 99 5.09 -9.56 -23.03
C PRO A 99 5.81 -8.27 -22.65
N ALA A 100 6.45 -8.27 -21.48
CA ALA A 100 7.42 -7.27 -21.05
C ALA A 100 8.82 -7.89 -21.04
N ARG A 101 9.85 -7.06 -21.22
CA ARG A 101 11.24 -7.51 -21.04
C ARG A 101 11.65 -7.25 -19.61
N GLY A 102 12.19 -8.29 -18.95
CA GLY A 102 12.78 -8.16 -17.61
C GLY A 102 13.83 -7.04 -17.54
N GLY A 103 13.88 -6.34 -16.42
CA GLY A 103 14.72 -5.18 -16.19
C GLY A 103 14.18 -3.87 -16.79
N GLN A 104 12.95 -3.86 -17.33
CA GLN A 104 12.28 -2.67 -17.84
C GLN A 104 11.08 -2.34 -16.95
N ALA A 105 11.35 -1.75 -15.79
CA ALA A 105 10.34 -1.45 -14.78
C ALA A 105 9.19 -0.56 -15.28
N ASP A 106 9.38 0.19 -16.38
CA ASP A 106 8.35 0.99 -17.04
C ASP A 106 7.35 0.16 -17.88
N GLN A 107 7.66 -1.11 -18.15
CA GLN A 107 6.83 -2.06 -18.88
C GLN A 107 6.33 -3.22 -18.02
N GLU A 108 6.78 -3.29 -16.77
CA GLU A 108 6.44 -4.35 -15.83
C GLU A 108 5.31 -3.96 -14.88
N THR A 109 4.70 -4.96 -14.27
CA THR A 109 3.84 -4.74 -13.11
C THR A 109 4.72 -4.47 -11.91
N VAL A 110 4.40 -3.41 -11.18
CA VAL A 110 5.15 -2.96 -10.02
C VAL A 110 4.23 -3.03 -8.80
N VAL A 111 4.63 -3.80 -7.80
CA VAL A 111 3.90 -3.92 -6.53
C VAL A 111 4.75 -3.34 -5.41
N PHE A 112 4.19 -2.36 -4.70
CA PHE A 112 4.78 -1.86 -3.46
C PHE A 112 4.53 -2.84 -2.33
N ILE A 113 5.54 -3.06 -1.47
CA ILE A 113 5.47 -3.95 -0.33
C ILE A 113 6.02 -3.20 0.90
N PRO A 114 5.18 -2.86 1.90
CA PRO A 114 5.64 -2.18 3.09
C PRO A 114 6.54 -3.09 3.93
N SER A 115 7.38 -2.49 4.78
CA SER A 115 8.31 -3.22 5.65
C SER A 115 7.63 -4.15 6.66
N THR A 116 6.34 -3.90 6.95
CA THR A 116 5.50 -4.74 7.81
C THR A 116 5.01 -6.01 7.12
N VAL A 117 5.09 -6.10 5.79
CA VAL A 117 4.68 -7.30 5.04
C VAL A 117 5.90 -8.19 4.87
N HIS A 118 5.86 -9.33 5.55
CA HIS A 118 6.85 -10.38 5.44
C HIS A 118 6.30 -11.50 4.56
N GLY A 119 7.15 -12.17 3.79
CA GLY A 119 6.71 -13.21 2.87
C GLY A 119 7.39 -13.14 1.51
N ALA A 120 7.38 -14.28 0.82
CA ALA A 120 7.91 -14.40 -0.53
C ALA A 120 6.91 -13.83 -1.54
N VAL A 121 7.43 -13.28 -2.63
CA VAL A 121 6.60 -12.90 -3.77
C VAL A 121 6.42 -14.13 -4.64
N THR A 122 5.18 -14.50 -4.91
CA THR A 122 4.83 -15.59 -5.82
C THR A 122 4.07 -15.04 -7.02
N VAL A 123 4.40 -15.53 -8.21
CA VAL A 123 3.79 -15.12 -9.48
C VAL A 123 3.28 -16.36 -10.17
N THR A 124 2.07 -16.29 -10.73
CA THR A 124 1.43 -17.38 -11.48
C THR A 124 0.85 -16.89 -12.80
N GLY A 125 0.58 -17.80 -13.73
CA GLY A 125 -0.03 -17.48 -15.03
C GLY A 125 0.97 -16.92 -16.04
N SER A 126 0.52 -16.00 -16.91
CA SER A 126 1.28 -15.43 -18.02
C SER A 126 2.31 -14.36 -17.60
N ALA A 127 3.00 -14.56 -16.47
CA ALA A 127 4.05 -13.65 -15.99
C ALA A 127 5.09 -14.40 -15.15
N VAL A 128 6.25 -13.76 -14.97
CA VAL A 128 7.32 -14.22 -14.08
C VAL A 128 7.75 -13.08 -13.16
N LEU A 129 8.26 -13.44 -11.97
CA LEU A 129 8.93 -12.47 -11.11
C LEU A 129 10.29 -12.12 -11.74
N ASP A 130 10.49 -10.85 -12.10
CA ASP A 130 11.79 -10.38 -12.58
C ASP A 130 12.74 -10.20 -11.39
N ARG A 131 12.33 -9.35 -10.44
CA ARG A 131 13.10 -9.12 -9.21
C ARG A 131 12.27 -8.54 -8.07
N VAL A 132 12.86 -8.61 -6.87
CA VAL A 132 12.39 -7.89 -5.68
C VAL A 132 13.50 -6.94 -5.24
N VAL A 133 13.25 -5.64 -5.35
CA VAL A 133 14.17 -4.59 -4.93
C VAL A 133 13.87 -4.25 -3.47
N SER A 134 14.90 -4.25 -2.61
CA SER A 134 14.77 -3.82 -1.21
C SER A 134 15.32 -2.40 -1.07
N GLU A 135 14.60 -1.55 -0.35
CA GLU A 135 14.99 -0.17 -0.09
C GLU A 135 15.58 -0.03 1.32
N PRO A 136 16.40 1.01 1.60
CA PRO A 136 17.03 1.20 2.91
C PRO A 136 16.05 1.34 4.09
N ASP A 137 14.80 1.71 3.82
CA ASP A 137 13.74 1.83 4.83
C ASP A 137 13.03 0.50 5.14
N GLY A 138 13.51 -0.60 4.55
CA GLY A 138 12.97 -1.95 4.72
C GLY A 138 11.74 -2.24 3.86
N THR A 139 11.26 -1.28 3.06
CA THR A 139 10.23 -1.55 2.05
C THR A 139 10.83 -2.35 0.90
N ARG A 140 9.95 -2.99 0.13
CA ARG A 140 10.33 -3.73 -1.07
C ARG A 140 9.44 -3.35 -2.23
N ARG A 141 9.95 -3.55 -3.44
CA ARG A 141 9.23 -3.42 -4.70
C ARG A 141 9.38 -4.71 -5.50
N ALA A 142 8.28 -5.36 -5.82
CA ALA A 142 8.29 -6.49 -6.74
C ALA A 142 8.04 -6.00 -8.17
N GLU A 143 8.89 -6.45 -9.08
CA GLU A 143 8.82 -6.16 -10.51
C GLU A 143 8.48 -7.48 -11.23
N VAL A 144 7.34 -7.51 -11.91
CA VAL A 144 6.71 -8.70 -12.49
C VAL A 144 6.54 -8.49 -13.98
N ALA A 145 7.18 -9.33 -14.77
CA ALA A 145 7.20 -9.24 -16.22
C ALA A 145 6.23 -10.25 -16.86
N PRO A 146 5.17 -9.79 -17.55
CA PRO A 146 4.37 -10.67 -18.39
C PRO A 146 5.22 -11.39 -19.44
N THR A 147 5.01 -12.70 -19.58
CA THR A 147 5.72 -13.53 -20.57
C THR A 147 4.98 -13.64 -21.90
N GLY A 148 3.73 -13.17 -21.94
CA GLY A 148 2.87 -13.18 -23.10
C GLY A 148 1.52 -12.52 -22.80
N GLU A 149 0.55 -12.71 -23.70
CA GLU A 149 -0.83 -12.34 -23.44
C GLU A 149 -1.47 -13.32 -22.43
N GLY A 150 -2.39 -12.82 -21.59
CA GLY A 150 -3.20 -13.64 -20.71
C GLY A 150 -3.19 -13.21 -19.24
N VAL A 151 -3.89 -13.99 -18.43
CA VAL A 151 -4.08 -13.70 -17.01
C VAL A 151 -2.84 -14.12 -16.21
N TYR A 152 -2.45 -13.27 -15.26
CA TYR A 152 -1.43 -13.57 -14.27
C TYR A 152 -1.87 -13.10 -12.89
N GLY A 153 -1.27 -13.71 -11.87
CA GLY A 153 -1.52 -13.38 -10.47
C GLY A 153 -0.21 -13.11 -9.74
N VAL A 154 -0.28 -12.25 -8.72
CA VAL A 154 0.82 -12.01 -7.78
C VAL A 154 0.27 -12.19 -6.37
N ALA A 155 0.99 -12.91 -5.52
CA ALA A 155 0.66 -13.05 -4.11
C ALA A 155 1.89 -12.85 -3.22
N ILE A 156 1.67 -12.25 -2.04
CA ILE A 156 2.69 -11.98 -1.02
C ILE A 156 2.13 -12.41 0.33
N GLY A 157 2.86 -13.26 1.05
CA GLY A 157 2.49 -13.77 2.37
C GLY A 157 3.39 -14.91 2.81
#